data_AF-A0A7S1KSZ4-F1
#
_entry.id   AF-A0A7S1KSZ4-F1
#
_cell.length_a   1.000
_cell.length_b   1.000
_cell.length_c   1.000
_cell.angle_alpha   90.00
_cell.angle_beta   90.00
_cell.angle_gamma   90.00
#
_symmetry.space_group_name_H-M   'P 1'
#
loop_
_entity.id
_entity.type
_entity.pdbx_description
1 polymer ?
#
loop_
_entity_poly.entity_id
_entity_poly.type
_entity_poly.pdbx_seq_one_letter_code
_entity_poly.pdbx_strand_id
1 'polypeptide(L)'
;VQMGQCSSDECLTVSMGVEFLHDMSNQYFHLLSSPSINPQTYMYMYVSQACPTGNPACSSMYTVHQLLTKHFESTPSSQTDYPSWKPPLKYISKEFVRLTVKEFYSCVQYDKEVETDDKYFLNGCVQCISDLSSTNEIEMQLSGFQFIKDMNFHHCCTEIPFSSELMQRDKQSKSSSTKWSIKFIPPSGNYSLC
;
A
#
# COMPACT_ATOMS: atom_id res chain seq x y z
N VAL A 1 -3.37 -21.29 31.94
CA VAL A 1 -3.96 -20.19 31.13
C VAL A 1 -4.06 -20.70 29.71
N GLN A 2 -5.25 -21.14 29.29
CA GLN A 2 -5.49 -21.52 27.89
C GLN A 2 -5.44 -20.24 27.06
N MET A 3 -4.47 -20.15 26.13
CA MET A 3 -4.52 -19.14 25.09
C MET A 3 -5.72 -19.47 24.21
N GLY A 4 -6.77 -18.66 24.34
CA GLY A 4 -7.94 -18.74 23.48
C GLY A 4 -7.50 -18.58 22.04
N GLN A 5 -7.85 -19.56 21.21
CA GLN A 5 -7.70 -19.46 19.77
C GLN A 5 -8.60 -18.32 19.31
N CYS A 6 -8.01 -17.17 19.00
CA CYS A 6 -8.68 -16.06 18.33
C CYS A 6 -9.24 -16.61 17.02
N SER A 7 -10.55 -16.47 16.82
CA SER A 7 -11.16 -16.91 15.56
C SER A 7 -10.57 -16.11 14.39
N SER A 8 -10.46 -16.71 13.20
CA SER A 8 -9.90 -16.05 12.01
C SER A 8 -10.55 -14.70 11.74
N ASP A 9 -11.84 -14.59 12.06
CA ASP A 9 -12.67 -13.42 11.76
C ASP A 9 -12.42 -12.27 12.75
N GLU A 10 -12.12 -12.58 14.02
CA GLU A 10 -11.71 -11.58 15.02
C GLU A 10 -10.34 -11.00 14.69
N CYS A 11 -9.39 -11.83 14.25
CA CYS A 11 -8.07 -11.37 13.80
C CYS A 11 -8.15 -10.42 12.59
N LEU A 12 -9.01 -10.73 11.62
CA LEU A 12 -9.24 -9.88 10.45
C LEU A 12 -9.83 -8.53 10.86
N THR A 13 -10.78 -8.52 11.79
CA THR A 13 -11.43 -7.29 12.26
C THR A 13 -10.45 -6.36 13.00
N VAL A 14 -9.57 -6.93 13.83
CA VAL A 14 -8.53 -6.14 14.52
C VAL A 14 -7.50 -5.59 13.53
N SER A 15 -7.05 -6.38 12.54
CA SER A 15 -6.11 -5.91 11.51
C SER A 15 -6.69 -4.75 10.71
N MET A 16 -7.93 -4.88 10.23
CA MET A 16 -8.62 -3.81 9.50
C MET A 16 -8.78 -2.54 10.33
N GLY A 17 -9.08 -2.68 11.63
CA GLY A 17 -9.17 -1.55 12.55
C GLY A 17 -7.84 -0.81 12.71
N VAL A 18 -6.74 -1.55 12.87
CA VAL A 18 -5.39 -0.98 13.01
C VAL A 18 -4.93 -0.30 11.72
N GLU A 19 -5.16 -0.92 10.57
CA GLU A 19 -4.87 -0.33 9.25
C GLU A 19 -5.66 0.95 9.02
N PHE A 20 -6.95 0.96 9.36
CA PHE A 20 -7.78 2.16 9.28
C PHE A 20 -7.25 3.29 10.16
N LEU A 21 -6.86 3.00 11.41
CA LEU A 21 -6.27 4.00 12.31
C LEU A 21 -4.93 4.52 11.80
N HIS A 22 -4.10 3.65 11.23
CA HIS A 22 -2.85 4.02 10.61
C HIS A 22 -3.07 4.96 9.40
N ASP A 23 -3.95 4.60 8.48
CA ASP A 23 -4.33 5.44 7.33
C ASP A 23 -4.86 6.81 7.79
N MET A 24 -5.78 6.79 8.74
CA MET A 24 -6.37 7.99 9.33
C MET A 24 -5.32 8.90 9.97
N SER A 25 -4.33 8.33 10.67
CA SER A 25 -3.23 9.10 11.27
C SER A 25 -2.37 9.80 10.22
N ASN A 26 -2.05 9.11 9.11
CA ASN A 26 -1.31 9.69 8.00
C ASN A 26 -2.07 10.86 7.36
N GLN A 27 -3.40 10.74 7.23
CA GLN A 27 -4.21 11.84 6.68
C GLN A 27 -4.31 13.05 7.60
N TYR A 28 -4.41 12.83 8.91
CA TYR A 28 -4.50 13.91 9.89
C TYR A 28 -3.27 14.83 9.83
N PHE A 29 -2.06 14.28 9.70
CA PHE A 29 -0.84 15.07 9.58
C PHE A 29 -0.80 15.91 8.28
N HIS A 30 -1.31 15.37 7.16
CA HIS A 30 -1.44 16.16 5.93
C HIS A 30 -2.42 17.33 6.10
N LEU A 31 -3.54 17.14 6.79
CA LEU A 31 -4.54 18.20 7.02
C LEU A 31 -4.03 19.31 7.94
N LEU A 32 -3.20 18.99 8.94
CA LEU A 32 -2.57 19.99 9.82
C LEU A 32 -1.70 20.99 9.04
N SER A 33 -1.18 20.60 7.88
CA SER A 33 -0.40 21.48 7.01
C SER A 33 -1.25 22.45 6.17
N SER A 34 -2.57 22.27 6.15
CA SER A 34 -3.50 23.11 5.38
C SER A 34 -4.08 24.24 6.23
N PRO A 35 -3.78 25.52 5.94
CA PRO A 35 -4.24 26.65 6.75
C PRO A 35 -5.73 26.96 6.60
N SER A 36 -6.42 26.38 5.62
CA SER A 36 -7.80 26.70 5.26
C SER A 36 -8.86 25.77 5.85
N ILE A 37 -8.46 24.67 6.49
CA ILE A 37 -9.36 23.63 6.99
C ILE A 37 -9.20 23.51 8.50
N ASN A 38 -10.31 23.60 9.26
CA ASN A 38 -10.28 23.21 10.67
C ASN A 38 -10.06 21.68 10.73
N PRO A 39 -8.90 21.21 11.22
CA PRO A 39 -8.52 19.81 11.12
C PRO A 39 -9.45 18.90 11.94
N GLN A 40 -9.98 19.38 13.07
CA GLN A 40 -10.89 18.61 13.92
C GLN A 40 -12.24 18.39 13.23
N THR A 41 -12.81 19.44 12.64
CA THR A 41 -14.11 19.34 11.95
C THR A 41 -14.01 18.43 10.73
N TYR A 42 -12.95 18.59 9.95
CA TYR A 42 -12.69 17.72 8.81
C TYR A 42 -12.51 16.27 9.22
N MET A 43 -11.82 16.01 10.34
CA MET A 43 -11.60 14.66 10.83
C MET A 43 -12.91 13.96 11.21
N TYR A 44 -13.82 14.65 11.89
CA TYR A 44 -15.14 14.08 12.21
C TYR A 44 -15.92 13.74 10.93
N MET A 45 -15.92 14.65 9.96
CA MET A 45 -16.54 14.44 8.67
C MET A 45 -15.90 13.26 7.93
N TYR A 46 -14.58 13.18 7.92
CA TYR A 46 -13.82 12.10 7.31
C TYR A 46 -14.19 10.75 7.91
N VAL A 47 -14.13 10.60 9.24
CA VAL A 47 -14.49 9.34 9.92
C VAL A 47 -15.93 8.94 9.62
N SER A 48 -16.86 9.90 9.61
CA SER A 48 -18.27 9.60 9.32
C SER A 48 -18.51 9.04 7.90
N GLN A 49 -17.66 9.38 6.94
CA GLN A 49 -17.75 8.87 5.57
C GLN A 49 -16.90 7.61 5.36
N ALA A 50 -15.72 7.58 5.98
CA ALA A 50 -14.77 6.49 5.84
C ALA A 50 -15.21 5.23 6.61
N CYS A 51 -15.96 5.40 7.70
CA CYS A 51 -16.37 4.35 8.61
C CYS A 51 -17.79 4.63 9.20
N PRO A 52 -18.84 4.72 8.36
CA PRO A 52 -20.17 5.21 8.76
C PRO A 52 -20.88 4.33 9.80
N THR A 53 -20.56 3.04 9.85
CA THR A 53 -21.21 2.05 10.74
C THR A 53 -20.23 1.35 11.69
N GLY A 54 -19.03 1.91 11.87
CA GLY A 54 -17.96 1.29 12.64
C GLY A 54 -17.12 0.27 11.86
N ASN A 55 -17.50 -0.03 10.61
CA ASN A 55 -16.70 -0.81 9.67
C ASN A 55 -16.03 0.10 8.64
N PRO A 56 -14.69 0.04 8.46
CA PRO A 56 -13.99 0.80 7.44
C PRO A 56 -14.52 0.47 6.04
N ALA A 57 -15.09 1.47 5.37
CA ALA A 57 -15.63 1.35 4.01
C ALA A 57 -14.64 1.90 2.96
N CYS A 58 -13.96 3.01 3.27
CA CYS A 58 -12.94 3.60 2.40
C CYS A 58 -12.02 4.54 3.20
N SER A 59 -10.73 4.25 3.27
CA SER A 59 -9.70 5.12 3.88
C SER A 59 -8.97 6.01 2.86
N SER A 60 -9.33 5.96 1.57
CA SER A 60 -8.72 6.84 0.56
C SER A 60 -9.08 8.30 0.83
N MET A 61 -8.07 9.12 1.14
CA MET A 61 -8.25 10.56 1.38
C MET A 61 -8.99 11.23 0.24
N TYR A 62 -8.63 10.88 -0.99
CA TYR A 62 -9.23 11.48 -2.17
C TYR A 62 -10.71 11.14 -2.26
N THR A 63 -11.07 9.86 -2.17
CA THR A 63 -12.46 9.40 -2.27
C THR A 63 -13.31 10.04 -1.18
N VAL A 64 -12.82 10.05 0.06
CA VAL A 64 -13.54 10.66 1.17
C VAL A 64 -13.64 12.18 0.99
N HIS A 65 -12.56 12.85 0.60
CA HIS A 65 -12.57 14.29 0.33
C HIS A 65 -13.57 14.69 -0.75
N GLN A 66 -13.67 13.90 -1.84
CA GLN A 66 -14.68 14.12 -2.87
C GLN A 66 -16.10 13.98 -2.33
N LEU A 67 -16.36 12.99 -1.48
CA LEU A 67 -17.66 12.82 -0.85
C LEU A 67 -18.01 14.00 0.06
N LEU A 68 -17.02 14.55 0.76
CA LEU A 68 -17.19 15.71 1.64
C LEU A 68 -17.35 17.04 0.90
N THR A 69 -16.80 17.17 -0.30
CA THR A 69 -16.78 18.42 -1.08
C THR A 69 -17.75 18.44 -2.24
N LYS A 70 -18.43 17.32 -2.55
CA LYS A 70 -19.51 17.29 -3.55
C LYS A 70 -20.63 18.22 -3.10
N HIS A 71 -20.79 19.34 -3.80
CA HIS A 71 -22.01 20.13 -3.74
C HIS A 71 -23.19 19.25 -4.20
N PHE A 72 -24.32 19.33 -3.50
CA PHE A 72 -25.53 18.52 -3.70
C PHE A 72 -26.24 18.67 -5.06
N GLU A 73 -25.56 19.22 -6.08
CA GLU A 73 -26.12 19.41 -7.42
C GLU A 73 -25.39 18.55 -8.45
N SER A 74 -26.21 17.85 -9.25
CA SER A 74 -25.90 17.03 -10.42
C SER A 74 -25.43 15.59 -10.17
N THR A 75 -26.39 14.69 -10.39
CA THR A 75 -26.32 13.42 -11.14
C THR A 75 -25.14 12.49 -10.84
N PRO A 76 -25.35 11.18 -10.58
CA PRO A 76 -24.25 10.23 -10.56
C PRO A 76 -23.69 10.17 -11.98
N SER A 77 -22.70 11.00 -12.30
CA SER A 77 -21.82 10.76 -13.43
C SER A 77 -21.32 9.35 -13.19
N SER A 78 -21.71 8.43 -14.09
CA SER A 78 -21.19 7.07 -14.23
C SER A 78 -19.93 6.90 -13.40
N GLN A 79 -19.97 6.07 -12.34
CA GLN A 79 -18.78 5.71 -11.57
C GLN A 79 -17.68 5.39 -12.59
N THR A 80 -16.81 6.36 -12.80
CA THR A 80 -15.83 6.33 -13.87
C THR A 80 -14.83 5.24 -13.50
N ASP A 81 -14.35 4.48 -14.48
CA ASP A 81 -13.46 3.30 -14.38
C ASP A 81 -12.06 3.56 -13.75
N TYR A 82 -11.98 4.49 -12.80
CA TYR A 82 -10.77 4.86 -12.08
C TYR A 82 -10.71 4.11 -10.76
N PRO A 83 -9.55 3.53 -10.42
CA PRO A 83 -9.38 2.92 -9.12
C PRO A 83 -9.44 3.98 -8.02
N SER A 84 -9.87 3.59 -6.82
CA SER A 84 -10.12 4.49 -5.68
C SER A 84 -8.90 5.30 -5.22
N TRP A 85 -7.70 4.88 -5.60
CA TRP A 85 -6.43 5.55 -5.32
C TRP A 85 -5.93 6.48 -6.44
N LYS A 86 -6.58 6.49 -7.62
CA LYS A 86 -6.13 7.31 -8.76
C LYS A 86 -7.23 8.25 -9.26
N PRO A 87 -7.20 9.52 -8.86
CA PRO A 87 -8.19 10.50 -9.31
C PRO A 87 -8.03 10.84 -10.81
N PRO A 88 -9.11 11.20 -11.52
CA PRO A 88 -9.00 11.80 -12.84
C PRO A 88 -8.32 13.17 -12.72
N LEU A 89 -7.06 13.27 -13.15
CA LEU A 89 -6.31 14.52 -13.14
C LEU A 89 -6.55 15.27 -14.46
N LYS A 90 -7.03 16.52 -14.36
CA LYS A 90 -7.46 17.31 -15.54
C LYS A 90 -6.31 17.82 -16.40
N TYR A 91 -5.09 17.95 -15.87
CA TYR A 91 -3.92 18.35 -16.66
C TYR A 91 -2.62 18.14 -15.88
N ILE A 92 -1.68 17.39 -16.44
CA ILE A 92 -0.30 17.27 -15.94
C ILE A 92 0.63 17.73 -17.07
N SER A 93 1.57 18.62 -16.77
CA SER A 93 2.46 19.23 -17.77
C SER A 93 3.58 18.30 -18.24
N LYS A 94 3.98 17.32 -17.41
CA LYS A 94 4.96 16.31 -17.78
C LYS A 94 4.74 15.02 -16.99
N GLU A 95 4.41 13.96 -17.70
CA GLU A 95 4.23 12.65 -17.09
C GLU A 95 5.57 12.00 -16.73
N PHE A 96 5.64 11.38 -15.56
CA PHE A 96 6.82 10.63 -15.16
C PHE A 96 6.51 9.53 -14.13
N VAL A 97 7.42 8.56 -14.08
CA VAL A 97 7.47 7.50 -13.07
C VAL A 97 8.92 7.37 -12.67
N ARG A 98 9.19 7.43 -11.36
CA ARG A 98 10.52 7.26 -10.79
C ARG A 98 10.46 6.18 -9.74
N LEU A 99 11.26 5.14 -9.95
CA LEU A 99 11.45 4.07 -8.99
C LEU A 99 12.74 4.31 -8.20
N THR A 100 12.72 4.04 -6.90
CA THR A 100 13.87 4.11 -6.00
C THR A 100 13.90 2.84 -5.17
N VAL A 101 14.92 2.02 -5.37
CA VAL A 101 15.15 0.81 -4.58
C VAL A 101 15.94 1.18 -3.34
N LYS A 102 15.43 0.80 -2.17
CA LYS A 102 16.08 0.97 -0.87
C LYS A 102 16.30 -0.39 -0.23
N GLU A 103 17.46 -0.55 0.38
CA GLU A 103 17.83 -1.74 1.13
C GLU A 103 18.22 -1.33 2.55
N PHE A 104 17.70 -2.06 3.53
CA PHE A 104 17.93 -1.83 4.95
C PHE A 104 18.60 -3.08 5.52
N TYR A 105 19.85 -2.93 5.92
CA TYR A 105 20.64 -3.97 6.56
C TYR A 105 20.50 -3.82 8.08
N SER A 106 19.96 -4.85 8.74
CA SER A 106 19.88 -4.93 10.19
C SER A 106 20.67 -6.15 10.67
N CYS A 107 21.46 -5.97 11.73
CA CYS A 107 22.21 -7.06 12.34
C CYS A 107 21.91 -7.12 13.83
N VAL A 108 21.84 -8.34 14.36
CA VAL A 108 21.79 -8.62 15.79
C VAL A 108 23.02 -9.46 16.08
N GLN A 109 23.95 -8.87 16.82
CA GLN A 109 25.18 -9.52 17.23
C GLN A 109 25.02 -10.02 18.66
N TYR A 110 25.34 -11.29 18.89
CA TYR A 110 25.30 -11.89 20.22
C TYR A 110 26.70 -11.96 20.80
N ASP A 111 26.79 -11.86 22.13
CA ASP A 111 28.06 -12.07 22.81
C ASP A 111 28.54 -13.50 22.61
N LYS A 112 29.85 -13.67 22.48
CA LYS A 112 30.48 -14.99 22.23
C LYS A 112 30.21 -16.03 23.31
N GLU A 113 29.72 -15.61 24.47
CA GLU A 113 29.34 -16.47 25.59
C GLU A 113 27.97 -17.13 25.37
N VAL A 114 27.15 -16.58 24.46
CA VAL A 114 25.88 -17.15 24.05
C VAL A 114 26.13 -18.01 22.81
N GLU A 115 25.81 -19.31 22.85
CA GLU A 115 25.85 -20.22 21.68
C GLU A 115 24.72 -19.89 20.68
N THR A 116 24.59 -18.64 20.27
CA THR A 116 23.62 -18.19 19.27
C THR A 116 24.35 -17.42 18.19
N ASP A 117 24.17 -17.85 16.95
CA ASP A 117 24.76 -17.18 15.80
C ASP A 117 24.16 -15.78 15.60
N ASP A 118 25.02 -14.84 15.19
CA ASP A 118 24.62 -13.52 14.73
C ASP A 118 23.56 -13.61 13.64
N LYS A 119 22.55 -12.75 13.73
CA LYS A 119 21.46 -12.70 12.75
C LYS A 119 21.58 -11.46 11.88
N TYR A 120 21.45 -11.67 10.57
CA TYR A 120 21.43 -10.61 9.57
C TYR A 120 20.07 -10.61 8.88
N PHE A 121 19.48 -9.43 8.76
CA PHE A 121 18.21 -9.20 8.09
C PHE A 121 18.43 -8.16 7.00
N LEU A 122 17.97 -8.48 5.79
CA LEU A 122 17.94 -7.57 4.66
C LEU A 122 16.49 -7.32 4.29
N ASN A 123 16.03 -6.09 4.48
CA ASN A 123 14.71 -5.65 4.07
C ASN A 123 14.84 -4.73 2.86
N GLY A 124 14.09 -5.00 1.80
CA GLY A 124 14.03 -4.15 0.61
C GLY A 124 12.74 -3.34 0.57
N CYS A 125 12.76 -2.20 -0.11
CA CYS A 125 11.56 -1.45 -0.48
C CYS A 125 11.77 -0.76 -1.83
N VAL A 126 10.82 -0.95 -2.75
CA VAL A 126 10.74 -0.20 -4.00
C VAL A 126 9.79 0.96 -3.79
N GLN A 127 10.33 2.17 -3.64
CA GLN A 127 9.53 3.39 -3.61
C GLN A 127 9.25 3.87 -5.04
N CYS A 128 8.02 4.29 -5.30
CA CYS A 128 7.62 4.88 -6.56
C CYS A 128 7.13 6.30 -6.35
N ILE A 129 7.58 7.22 -7.22
CA ILE A 129 7.02 8.55 -7.36
C ILE A 129 6.48 8.66 -8.77
N SER A 130 5.20 8.94 -8.93
CA SER A 130 4.58 9.06 -10.25
C SER A 130 3.65 10.25 -10.35
N ASP A 131 3.60 10.79 -11.57
CA ASP A 131 2.66 11.82 -11.97
C ASP A 131 2.20 11.45 -13.39
N LEU A 132 1.02 10.83 -13.49
CA LEU A 132 0.45 10.33 -14.75
C LEU A 132 -1.00 10.80 -14.87
N SER A 133 -1.38 11.30 -16.05
CA SER A 133 -2.72 11.84 -16.30
C SER A 133 -3.79 10.77 -16.49
N SER A 134 -3.40 9.59 -16.95
CA SER A 134 -4.30 8.47 -17.22
C SER A 134 -4.08 7.27 -16.28
N THR A 135 -5.04 6.36 -16.28
CA THR A 135 -5.00 5.05 -15.63
C THR A 135 -4.11 4.05 -16.39
N ASN A 136 -2.97 4.51 -16.94
CA ASN A 136 -2.01 3.62 -17.58
C ASN A 136 -1.51 2.59 -16.58
N GLU A 137 -1.59 1.33 -16.96
CA GLU A 137 -0.95 0.23 -16.27
C GLU A 137 0.54 0.20 -16.63
N ILE A 138 1.38 0.00 -15.62
CA ILE A 138 2.83 -0.09 -15.75
C ILE A 138 3.24 -1.52 -15.42
N GLU A 139 4.14 -2.05 -16.23
CA GLU A 139 4.83 -3.32 -15.95
C GLU A 139 6.25 -3.05 -15.42
N MET A 140 6.57 -3.62 -14.25
CA MET A 140 7.91 -3.63 -13.68
C MET A 140 8.42 -5.06 -13.60
N GLN A 141 9.66 -5.26 -14.09
CA GLN A 141 10.34 -6.56 -13.98
C GLN A 141 11.42 -6.52 -12.90
N LEU A 142 11.33 -7.45 -11.95
CA LEU A 142 12.32 -7.68 -10.91
C LEU A 142 13.12 -8.95 -11.20
N SER A 143 14.43 -8.88 -11.00
CA SER A 143 15.35 -10.02 -11.03
C SER A 143 15.82 -10.36 -9.61
N GLY A 144 16.36 -11.56 -9.41
CA GLY A 144 16.92 -11.96 -8.11
C GLY A 144 15.87 -12.32 -7.04
N PHE A 145 14.61 -12.45 -7.43
CA PHE A 145 13.50 -12.77 -6.52
C PHE A 145 13.66 -14.12 -5.79
N GLN A 146 14.53 -15.02 -6.28
CA GLN A 146 14.80 -16.31 -5.63
C GLN A 146 15.31 -16.19 -4.18
N PHE A 147 15.82 -15.02 -3.79
CA PHE A 147 16.33 -14.76 -2.44
C PHE A 147 15.32 -14.05 -1.51
N ILE A 148 14.16 -13.63 -2.03
CA ILE A 148 13.19 -12.84 -1.28
C ILE A 148 12.30 -13.78 -0.48
N LYS A 149 12.39 -13.77 0.86
CA LYS A 149 11.58 -14.67 1.71
C LYS A 149 10.10 -14.33 1.63
N ASP A 150 9.79 -13.06 1.87
CA ASP A 150 8.45 -12.49 1.92
C ASP A 150 8.40 -11.19 1.14
N MET A 151 7.27 -10.89 0.52
CA MET A 151 7.04 -9.68 -0.27
C MET A 151 5.62 -9.19 -0.03
N ASN A 152 5.49 -7.89 0.23
CA ASN A 152 4.20 -7.22 0.34
C ASN A 152 4.04 -6.30 -0.85
N PHE A 153 2.83 -6.14 -1.35
CA PHE A 153 2.56 -5.31 -2.51
C PHE A 153 1.58 -4.20 -2.12
N HIS A 154 1.79 -3.04 -2.72
CA HIS A 154 0.81 -1.97 -2.65
C HIS A 154 -0.50 -2.40 -3.32
N HIS A 155 -1.63 -1.90 -2.82
CA HIS A 155 -2.96 -2.18 -3.36
C HIS A 155 -3.15 -1.73 -4.82
N CYS A 156 -2.20 -0.98 -5.38
CA CYS A 156 -2.24 -0.53 -6.76
C CYS A 156 -1.77 -1.60 -7.77
N CYS A 157 -1.19 -2.69 -7.28
CA CYS A 157 -0.78 -3.83 -8.09
C CYS A 157 -2.01 -4.61 -8.57
N THR A 158 -2.15 -4.71 -9.89
CA THR A 158 -3.26 -5.38 -10.59
C THR A 158 -2.91 -6.83 -10.91
N GLU A 159 -1.63 -7.10 -11.19
CA GLU A 159 -1.12 -8.44 -11.45
C GLU A 159 0.15 -8.66 -10.63
N ILE A 160 0.10 -9.68 -9.78
CA ILE A 160 1.18 -10.09 -8.89
C ILE A 160 1.50 -11.55 -9.22
N PRO A 161 2.79 -11.94 -9.37
CA PRO A 161 3.16 -13.33 -9.56
C PRO A 161 2.71 -14.15 -8.35
N PHE A 162 1.79 -15.10 -8.58
CA PHE A 162 1.14 -15.87 -7.53
C PHE A 162 2.14 -16.69 -6.70
N SER A 163 1.85 -16.80 -5.40
CA SER A 163 2.59 -17.57 -4.40
C SER A 163 2.77 -19.07 -4.71
N SER A 164 2.04 -19.63 -5.68
CA SER A 164 2.27 -21.00 -6.14
C SER A 164 3.66 -21.19 -6.76
N GLU A 165 4.24 -20.16 -7.36
CA GLU A 165 5.63 -20.18 -7.83
C GLU A 165 6.63 -20.03 -6.68
N LEU A 166 6.28 -19.27 -5.63
CA LEU A 166 7.06 -19.18 -4.37
C LEU A 166 7.08 -20.50 -3.60
N MET A 167 6.02 -21.31 -3.68
CA MET A 167 5.89 -22.60 -2.99
C MET A 167 6.48 -23.79 -3.78
N GLN A 168 6.73 -23.64 -5.09
CA GLN A 168 7.44 -24.65 -5.91
C GLN A 168 8.97 -24.57 -5.81
N ARG A 169 9.49 -23.83 -4.82
CA ARG A 169 10.92 -23.57 -4.53
C ARG A 169 11.82 -24.80 -4.44
N ASP A 170 11.30 -25.96 -4.02
CA ASP A 170 12.17 -27.09 -3.68
C ASP A 170 12.53 -28.03 -4.84
N LYS A 171 11.99 -27.82 -6.05
CA LYS A 171 12.14 -28.80 -7.14
C LYS A 171 12.77 -28.31 -8.45
N GLN A 172 12.99 -27.02 -8.65
CA GLN A 172 13.65 -26.55 -9.88
C GLN A 172 15.07 -26.03 -9.64
N SER A 173 15.99 -26.95 -9.88
CA SER A 173 17.42 -26.75 -10.06
C SER A 173 17.75 -25.65 -11.07
N LYS A 174 18.69 -24.77 -10.70
CA LYS A 174 19.78 -24.23 -11.54
C LYS A 174 19.53 -24.19 -13.06
N SER A 175 18.64 -23.35 -13.57
CA SER A 175 18.81 -22.57 -14.81
C SER A 175 17.47 -22.05 -15.35
N SER A 176 17.03 -20.90 -14.85
CA SER A 176 16.47 -19.84 -15.69
C SER A 176 16.40 -18.59 -14.83
N SER A 177 16.76 -17.45 -15.40
CA SER A 177 16.49 -16.15 -14.82
C SER A 177 14.98 -15.93 -14.85
N THR A 178 14.28 -16.53 -13.90
CA THR A 178 12.86 -16.25 -13.71
C THR A 178 12.76 -14.76 -13.38
N LYS A 179 12.08 -14.03 -14.25
CA LYS A 179 11.81 -12.61 -14.06
C LYS A 179 10.41 -12.51 -13.50
N TRP A 180 10.26 -11.80 -12.40
CA TRP A 180 8.94 -11.50 -11.87
C TRP A 180 8.44 -10.21 -12.49
N SER A 181 7.24 -10.27 -13.06
CA SER A 181 6.57 -9.12 -13.65
C SER A 181 5.43 -8.69 -12.75
N ILE A 182 5.45 -7.42 -12.34
CA ILE A 182 4.42 -6.80 -11.51
C ILE A 182 3.74 -5.75 -12.37
N LYS A 183 2.41 -5.85 -12.50
CA LYS A 183 1.62 -4.80 -13.15
C LYS A 183 0.86 -3.99 -12.13
N PHE A 184 0.81 -2.67 -12.33
CA PHE A 184 0.16 -1.77 -11.39
C PHE A 184 -0.33 -0.49 -12.07
N ILE A 185 -1.40 0.11 -11.53
CA ILE A 185 -1.88 1.43 -11.93
C ILE A 185 -1.45 2.42 -10.84
N PRO A 186 -0.39 3.20 -11.06
CA PRO A 186 0.27 3.92 -9.97
C PRO A 186 -0.58 5.09 -9.43
N PRO A 187 -0.67 5.27 -8.09
CA PRO A 187 -1.11 6.51 -7.47
C PRO A 187 -0.26 7.71 -7.91
N SER A 188 -0.80 8.91 -7.75
CA SER A 188 -0.01 10.13 -7.90
C SER A 188 0.78 10.43 -6.63
N GLY A 189 1.99 10.96 -6.77
CA GLY A 189 2.88 11.25 -5.65
C GLY A 189 3.76 10.07 -5.26
N ASN A 190 4.21 10.05 -4.00
CA ASN A 190 5.18 9.09 -3.47
C ASN A 190 4.49 7.98 -2.67
N TYR A 191 4.81 6.72 -2.96
CA TYR A 191 4.31 5.54 -2.25
C TYR A 191 5.31 4.39 -2.30
N SER A 192 5.16 3.41 -1.40
CA SER A 192 5.92 2.16 -1.42
C SER A 192 5.18 1.15 -2.30
N LEU A 193 5.81 0.65 -3.37
CA LEU A 193 5.22 -0.29 -4.32
C LEU A 193 5.30 -1.75 -3.83
N CYS A 194 6.48 -2.18 -3.38
CA CYS A 194 6.73 -3.50 -2.82
C CYS A 194 7.96 -3.52 -1.90
#